data_AF-A0A7V9LR25-F1
#
_entry.id   AF-A0A7V9LR25-F1
#
_cell.length_a   1.000
_cell.length_b   1.000
_cell.length_c   1.000
_cell.angle_alpha   90.00
_cell.angle_beta   90.00
_cell.angle_gamma   90.00
#
_symmetry.space_group_name_H-M   'P 1'
#
loop_
_entity.id
_entity.type
_entity.pdbx_description
1 polymer ?
#
loop_
_entity_poly.entity_id
_entity_poly.type
_entity_poly.pdbx_seq_one_letter_code
_entity_poly.pdbx_strand_id
1 'polypeptide(L)'
;MTHDIDQDLRQALHRRAATTPHRPDLARAVIRHAHTIQRRRRVTGFVTALALVAVAVPLGIRAGDLTSRSSEQPQIADTPDPEPSGVTVQIGDLGELAEDQVPQVAYLEDSTLVVGEDRIQLGLEPAQVAGVAYAGGSAFFAVRGDTGGLDLRVESNAADWPDSLGPIQQGPWASADQRYVAWLRDGQIAGIDTETGDELAVSVGAVDLLRVVGFAGDTLYFAEDRSRDVLRRWTIGSESTGPVGGLEQGTAVSPDATLVADMVKVTDYGTCTEMRDMTTGDSLWETCDYRVLGFSPGGTYVWGADSYGDGFAESYNVVLDARTGELAMRIDRPRRASETTFFMDSAFETEDTLLLLLLRGQQATIARCDVLAGECTRATPVADVPGDPLVDGLPFRLLSG
;
A
#
# COMPACT_ATOMS: atom_id res chain seq x y z
N MET A 1 -7.43 -25.64 -27.18
CA MET A 1 -6.12 -25.16 -26.67
C MET A 1 -6.10 -24.95 -25.15
N THR A 2 -7.14 -25.32 -24.40
CA THR A 2 -7.23 -25.16 -22.94
C THR A 2 -7.00 -26.46 -22.15
N HIS A 3 -6.86 -27.60 -22.83
CA HIS A 3 -6.67 -28.91 -22.18
C HIS A 3 -5.20 -29.23 -21.86
N ASP A 4 -4.25 -28.59 -22.54
CA ASP A 4 -2.81 -28.83 -22.38
C ASP A 4 -2.24 -28.16 -21.11
N ILE A 5 -2.68 -26.93 -20.83
CA ILE A 5 -2.18 -26.13 -19.69
C ILE A 5 -2.49 -26.81 -18.35
N ASP A 6 -3.68 -27.38 -18.21
CA ASP A 6 -4.13 -28.05 -16.99
C ASP A 6 -3.33 -29.35 -16.74
N GLN A 7 -2.89 -30.00 -17.81
CA GLN A 7 -2.11 -31.23 -17.74
C GLN A 7 -0.64 -30.94 -17.45
N ASP A 8 -0.07 -29.90 -18.05
CA ASP A 8 1.28 -29.42 -17.78
C ASP A 8 1.44 -28.90 -16.35
N LEU A 9 0.45 -28.16 -15.84
CA LEU A 9 0.43 -27.66 -14.46
C LEU A 9 0.40 -28.81 -13.45
N ARG A 10 -0.46 -29.82 -13.68
CA ARG A 10 -0.52 -31.02 -12.83
C ARG A 10 0.80 -31.79 -12.86
N GLN A 11 1.45 -31.89 -14.02
CA GLN A 11 2.70 -32.61 -14.16
C GLN A 11 3.88 -31.86 -13.52
N ALA A 12 3.88 -30.53 -13.55
CA ALA A 12 4.84 -29.68 -12.85
C ALA A 12 4.69 -29.78 -11.33
N LEU A 13 3.46 -29.72 -10.82
CA LEU A 13 3.16 -29.87 -9.39
C LEU A 13 3.54 -31.26 -8.87
N HIS A 14 3.24 -32.32 -9.63
CA HIS A 14 3.65 -33.67 -9.25
C HIS A 14 5.17 -33.86 -9.20
N ARG A 15 5.92 -33.26 -10.16
CA ARG A 15 7.39 -33.29 -10.14
C ARG A 15 7.95 -32.57 -8.90
N ARG A 16 7.39 -31.41 -8.54
CA ARG A 16 7.84 -30.62 -7.38
C ARG A 16 7.50 -31.30 -6.04
N ALA A 17 6.35 -31.97 -5.97
CA ALA A 17 5.97 -32.79 -4.82
C ALA A 17 6.88 -34.01 -4.65
N ALA A 18 7.33 -34.64 -5.74
CA ALA A 18 8.20 -35.81 -5.72
C ALA A 18 9.63 -35.50 -5.25
N THR A 19 10.12 -34.27 -5.45
CA THR A 19 11.48 -33.85 -5.03
C THR A 19 11.54 -33.34 -3.59
N THR A 20 10.41 -33.25 -2.88
CA THR A 20 10.37 -32.75 -1.50
C THR A 20 10.58 -33.90 -0.50
N PRO A 21 11.62 -33.86 0.36
CA PRO A 21 11.88 -34.92 1.33
C PRO A 21 10.68 -35.12 2.25
N HIS A 22 10.18 -36.36 2.32
CA HIS A 22 9.08 -36.73 3.21
C HIS A 22 9.48 -36.52 4.67
N ARG A 23 9.02 -35.42 5.29
CA ARG A 23 8.97 -35.27 6.75
C ARG A 23 7.57 -35.68 7.22
N PRO A 24 7.39 -36.87 7.82
CA PRO A 24 6.07 -37.44 8.12
C PRO A 24 5.27 -36.71 9.22
N ASP A 25 5.82 -35.66 9.85
CA ASP A 25 5.19 -35.01 11.01
C ASP A 25 4.38 -33.74 10.68
N LEU A 26 4.65 -33.03 9.58
CA LEU A 26 3.99 -31.76 9.28
C LEU A 26 2.52 -31.95 8.90
N ALA A 27 2.21 -32.92 8.04
CA ALA A 27 0.83 -33.17 7.61
C ALA A 27 -0.08 -33.58 8.79
N ARG A 28 0.44 -34.33 9.77
CA ARG A 28 -0.33 -34.74 10.95
C ARG A 28 -0.45 -33.64 12.01
N ALA A 29 0.49 -32.69 12.05
CA ALA A 29 0.40 -31.51 12.89
C ALA A 29 -0.67 -30.53 12.37
N VAL A 30 -0.69 -30.30 11.06
CA VAL A 30 -1.67 -29.41 10.40
C VAL A 30 -3.10 -29.97 10.50
N ILE A 31 -3.30 -31.27 10.27
CA ILE A 31 -4.62 -31.90 10.39
C ILE A 31 -5.13 -31.88 11.84
N ARG A 32 -4.26 -32.08 12.85
CA ARG A 32 -4.65 -31.95 14.26
C ARG A 32 -5.01 -30.52 14.65
N HIS A 33 -4.33 -29.52 14.08
CA HIS A 33 -4.64 -28.12 14.36
C HIS A 33 -6.02 -27.72 13.77
N ALA A 34 -6.32 -28.15 12.55
CA ALA A 34 -7.59 -27.89 11.88
C ALA A 34 -8.82 -28.43 12.65
N HIS A 35 -8.73 -29.63 13.21
CA HIS A 35 -9.83 -30.20 14.02
C HIS A 35 -10.03 -29.49 15.38
N THR A 36 -8.99 -28.86 15.92
CA THR A 36 -9.08 -28.15 17.21
C THR A 36 -9.81 -26.81 17.07
N ILE A 37 -9.62 -26.14 15.94
CA ILE A 37 -10.33 -24.89 15.58
C ILE A 37 -11.81 -25.15 15.31
N GLN A 38 -12.14 -26.25 14.64
CA GLN A 38 -13.54 -26.61 14.34
C GLN A 38 -14.36 -26.93 15.61
N ARG A 39 -13.74 -27.46 16.67
CA ARG A 39 -14.42 -27.73 17.95
C ARG A 39 -14.66 -26.48 18.80
N ARG A 40 -13.84 -25.44 18.68
CA ARG A 40 -14.04 -24.18 19.43
C ARG A 40 -15.21 -23.34 18.88
N ARG A 41 -15.61 -23.51 17.61
CA ARG A 41 -16.71 -22.78 16.98
C ARG A 41 -18.13 -23.24 17.37
N ARG A 42 -18.31 -24.12 18.36
CA ARG A 42 -19.65 -24.59 18.81
C ARG A 42 -20.05 -24.17 20.24
N VAL A 43 -19.26 -23.35 20.96
CA VAL A 43 -19.53 -23.09 22.40
C VAL A 43 -19.50 -21.60 22.78
N THR A 44 -19.73 -20.66 21.87
CA THR A 44 -19.84 -19.24 22.29
C THR A 44 -21.00 -18.56 21.58
N GLY A 45 -22.20 -18.81 22.09
CA GLY A 45 -23.41 -18.09 21.75
C GLY A 45 -23.91 -17.30 22.96
N PHE A 46 -24.35 -16.07 22.68
CA PHE A 46 -25.18 -15.17 23.50
C PHE A 46 -24.61 -14.64 24.82
N VAL A 47 -24.28 -13.33 24.84
CA VAL A 47 -24.95 -12.29 25.67
C VAL A 47 -24.68 -10.92 25.05
N THR A 48 -25.70 -10.25 24.52
CA THR A 48 -25.69 -8.78 24.34
C THR A 48 -26.94 -8.21 24.98
N ALA A 49 -26.73 -7.34 25.96
CA ALA A 49 -27.77 -6.64 26.71
C ALA A 49 -28.22 -5.39 25.93
N LEU A 50 -29.54 -5.27 25.73
CA LEU A 50 -30.19 -4.09 25.17
C LEU A 50 -30.44 -3.06 26.29
N ALA A 51 -30.00 -1.81 26.08
CA ALA A 51 -30.50 -0.66 26.82
C ALA A 51 -31.50 0.11 25.94
N LEU A 52 -32.78 0.06 26.31
CA LEU A 52 -33.86 0.84 25.69
C LEU A 52 -34.20 2.04 26.58
N VAL A 53 -34.06 3.25 26.02
CA VAL A 53 -34.58 4.49 26.60
C VAL A 53 -36.06 4.62 26.19
N ALA A 54 -36.97 4.63 27.16
CA ALA A 54 -38.40 4.78 26.94
C ALA A 54 -38.79 6.27 26.95
N VAL A 55 -39.26 6.78 25.81
CA VAL A 55 -39.98 8.06 25.74
C VAL A 55 -41.46 7.78 25.96
N ALA A 56 -42.00 8.30 27.07
CA ALA A 56 -43.40 8.20 27.42
C ALA A 56 -44.22 9.25 26.66
N VAL A 57 -45.20 8.81 25.85
CA VAL A 57 -46.24 9.67 25.27
C VAL A 57 -47.60 9.15 25.75
N PRO A 58 -48.51 10.00 26.24
CA PRO A 58 -49.82 9.56 26.69
C PRO A 58 -50.75 9.37 25.49
N LEU A 59 -51.15 8.13 25.21
CA LEU A 59 -52.23 7.85 24.26
C LEU A 59 -53.38 7.14 24.98
N GLY A 60 -54.55 7.77 24.90
CA GLY A 60 -55.79 7.33 25.52
C GLY A 60 -56.26 5.97 24.98
N ILE A 61 -56.69 5.12 25.90
CA ILE A 61 -57.20 3.78 25.61
C ILE A 61 -58.66 3.91 25.15
N ARG A 62 -58.94 3.52 23.90
CA ARG A 62 -60.26 3.02 23.49
C ARG A 62 -60.14 1.51 23.27
N ALA A 63 -60.91 0.75 24.04
CA ALA A 63 -61.07 -0.68 23.88
C ALA A 63 -62.04 -0.96 22.72
N GLY A 64 -61.59 -1.75 21.74
CA GLY A 64 -62.39 -2.21 20.62
C GLY A 64 -61.59 -3.12 19.68
N ASP A 65 -62.10 -4.33 19.50
CA ASP A 65 -61.74 -5.38 18.53
C ASP A 65 -60.39 -6.09 18.63
N LEU A 66 -60.47 -7.34 19.11
CA LEU A 66 -59.45 -8.38 19.13
C LEU A 66 -59.77 -9.43 18.06
N THR A 67 -59.60 -9.13 16.78
CA THR A 67 -59.34 -10.15 15.74
C THR A 67 -58.73 -9.49 14.51
N SER A 68 -57.64 -10.07 14.00
CA SER A 68 -56.89 -9.69 12.78
C SER A 68 -55.79 -8.64 12.96
N ARG A 69 -54.65 -9.04 13.54
CA ARG A 69 -53.37 -8.38 13.25
C ARG A 69 -52.63 -9.19 12.21
N SER A 70 -52.67 -8.71 10.97
CA SER A 70 -51.66 -9.03 9.97
C SER A 70 -50.31 -8.60 10.53
N SER A 71 -49.32 -9.48 10.52
CA SER A 71 -47.93 -9.15 10.85
C SER A 71 -47.34 -8.35 9.70
N GLU A 72 -47.73 -7.08 9.60
CA GLU A 72 -47.06 -6.13 8.71
C GLU A 72 -45.79 -5.69 9.41
N GLN A 73 -44.70 -6.40 9.10
CA GLN A 73 -43.36 -6.03 9.52
C GLN A 73 -43.10 -4.63 8.92
N PRO A 74 -42.74 -3.62 9.72
CA PRO A 74 -42.49 -2.29 9.19
C PRO A 74 -41.40 -2.40 8.13
N GLN A 75 -41.74 -2.05 6.88
CA GLN A 75 -40.75 -1.89 5.83
C GLN A 75 -39.86 -0.74 6.27
N ILE A 76 -38.63 -1.06 6.67
CA ILE A 76 -37.56 -0.09 6.74
C ILE A 76 -37.39 0.36 5.29
N ALA A 77 -37.80 1.59 4.99
CA ALA A 77 -37.50 2.18 3.70
C ALA A 77 -35.98 2.20 3.57
N ASP A 78 -35.45 1.54 2.54
CA ASP A 78 -34.05 1.67 2.16
C ASP A 78 -33.80 3.17 1.98
N THR A 79 -33.12 3.77 2.95
CA THR A 79 -32.64 5.14 2.80
C THR A 79 -31.53 5.02 1.77
N PRO A 80 -31.65 5.64 0.59
CA PRO A 80 -30.57 5.57 -0.39
C PRO A 80 -29.30 6.05 0.30
N ASP A 81 -28.26 5.22 0.27
CA ASP A 81 -26.94 5.64 0.71
C ASP A 81 -26.60 6.93 -0.04
N PRO A 82 -26.14 7.98 0.65
CA PRO A 82 -25.77 9.22 -0.01
C PRO A 82 -24.76 8.89 -1.10
N GLU A 83 -25.03 9.31 -2.33
CA GLU A 83 -24.05 9.18 -3.42
C GLU A 83 -22.78 9.89 -2.96
N PRO A 84 -21.61 9.25 -3.07
CA PRO A 84 -20.37 9.86 -2.65
C PRO A 84 -20.15 11.13 -3.48
N SER A 85 -19.79 12.22 -2.81
CA SER A 85 -19.60 13.55 -3.41
C SER A 85 -18.35 13.68 -4.30
N GLY A 86 -17.56 12.61 -4.43
CA GLY A 86 -16.31 12.59 -5.20
C GLY A 86 -16.49 12.25 -6.68
N VAL A 87 -15.50 12.62 -7.49
CA VAL A 87 -15.50 12.31 -8.92
C VAL A 87 -15.17 10.83 -9.13
N THR A 88 -15.94 10.16 -9.98
CA THR A 88 -15.64 8.77 -10.39
C THR A 88 -15.06 8.75 -11.79
N VAL A 89 -13.89 8.14 -11.93
CA VAL A 89 -13.11 8.06 -13.16
C VAL A 89 -13.00 6.60 -13.61
N GLN A 90 -13.08 6.39 -14.92
CA GLN A 90 -12.78 5.10 -15.56
C GLN A 90 -11.69 5.28 -16.58
N ILE A 91 -10.60 4.53 -16.44
CA ILE A 91 -9.49 4.56 -17.40
C ILE A 91 -9.69 3.44 -18.41
N GLY A 92 -10.04 3.85 -19.63
CA GLY A 92 -10.25 2.98 -20.78
C GLY A 92 -8.94 2.57 -21.44
N ASP A 93 -8.82 2.83 -22.74
CA ASP A 93 -7.62 2.48 -23.52
C ASP A 93 -6.46 3.41 -23.17
N LEU A 94 -5.29 2.84 -22.89
CA LEU A 94 -4.08 3.59 -22.52
C LEU A 94 -3.57 4.47 -23.68
N GLY A 95 -3.84 4.06 -24.93
CA GLY A 95 -3.51 4.81 -26.13
C GLY A 95 -4.39 6.04 -26.37
N GLU A 96 -5.61 6.04 -25.82
CA GLU A 96 -6.61 7.10 -25.99
C GLU A 96 -6.48 8.25 -24.98
N LEU A 97 -5.71 8.04 -23.90
CA LEU A 97 -5.35 9.11 -22.96
C LEU A 97 -4.54 10.19 -23.67
N ALA A 98 -4.91 11.46 -23.44
CA ALA A 98 -4.15 12.60 -23.96
C ALA A 98 -2.72 12.59 -23.39
N GLU A 99 -1.74 12.91 -24.21
CA GLU A 99 -0.35 13.02 -23.77
C GLU A 99 -0.14 14.26 -22.90
N ASP A 100 0.76 14.12 -21.94
CA ASP A 100 1.15 15.18 -21.01
C ASP A 100 2.67 15.14 -20.79
N GLN A 101 3.15 16.05 -19.95
CA GLN A 101 4.55 16.17 -19.57
C GLN A 101 5.00 14.96 -18.74
N VAL A 102 6.30 14.66 -18.81
CA VAL A 102 6.92 13.61 -18.00
C VAL A 102 6.68 13.84 -16.49
N PRO A 103 6.60 12.78 -15.69
CA PRO A 103 6.52 12.90 -14.24
C PRO A 103 7.67 13.71 -13.63
N GLN A 104 7.33 14.55 -12.65
CA GLN A 104 8.29 15.24 -11.79
C GLN A 104 8.79 14.34 -10.66
N VAL A 105 7.97 13.37 -10.25
CA VAL A 105 8.39 12.29 -9.36
C VAL A 105 9.33 11.36 -10.11
N ALA A 106 10.40 10.95 -9.44
CA ALA A 106 11.34 10.00 -10.00
C ALA A 106 10.64 8.66 -10.31
N TYR A 107 10.99 8.06 -11.45
CA TYR A 107 10.49 6.75 -11.84
C TYR A 107 11.55 5.97 -12.61
N LEU A 108 11.47 4.65 -12.59
CA LEU A 108 12.27 3.80 -13.47
C LEU A 108 11.54 3.62 -14.79
N GLU A 109 12.25 3.76 -15.89
CA GLU A 109 11.89 3.32 -17.23
C GLU A 109 12.92 2.28 -17.69
N ASP A 110 12.52 1.01 -17.67
CA ASP A 110 13.38 -0.15 -17.76
C ASP A 110 14.53 -0.07 -16.74
N SER A 111 15.75 0.21 -17.20
CA SER A 111 16.96 0.37 -16.39
C SER A 111 17.46 1.81 -16.35
N THR A 112 16.60 2.76 -16.69
CA THR A 112 16.88 4.20 -16.66
C THR A 112 16.08 4.82 -15.54
N LEU A 113 16.75 5.42 -14.57
CA LEU A 113 16.09 6.31 -13.63
C LEU A 113 15.81 7.65 -14.32
N VAL A 114 14.56 8.06 -14.33
CA VAL A 114 14.11 9.35 -14.87
C VAL A 114 13.73 10.24 -13.69
N VAL A 115 14.30 11.44 -13.64
CA VAL A 115 14.04 12.46 -12.61
C VAL A 115 13.81 13.80 -13.30
N GLY A 116 12.55 14.20 -13.46
CA GLY A 116 12.21 15.34 -14.31
C GLY A 116 12.74 15.13 -15.74
N GLU A 117 13.64 15.99 -16.20
CA GLU A 117 14.28 15.86 -17.52
C GLU A 117 15.56 15.01 -17.50
N ASP A 118 16.11 14.73 -16.32
CA ASP A 118 17.36 13.97 -16.18
C ASP A 118 17.11 12.47 -16.34
N ARG A 119 18.06 11.80 -17.01
CA ARG A 119 18.01 10.36 -17.29
C ARG A 119 19.33 9.71 -16.91
N ILE A 120 19.28 8.78 -15.97
CA ILE A 120 20.43 8.09 -15.40
C ILE A 120 20.35 6.61 -15.76
N GLN A 121 21.28 6.12 -16.56
CA GLN A 121 21.35 4.71 -16.92
C GLN A 121 22.01 3.90 -15.80
N LEU A 122 21.28 2.99 -15.18
CA LEU A 122 21.77 2.27 -13.99
C LEU A 122 22.77 1.13 -14.29
N GLY A 123 22.95 0.77 -15.57
CA GLY A 123 23.82 -0.36 -15.96
C GLY A 123 23.38 -1.72 -15.39
N LEU A 124 22.11 -1.86 -15.01
CA LEU A 124 21.49 -3.04 -14.41
C LEU A 124 20.38 -3.59 -15.29
N GLU A 125 19.99 -4.84 -15.12
CA GLU A 125 18.74 -5.36 -15.70
C GLU A 125 17.55 -4.97 -14.80
N PRO A 126 16.36 -4.64 -15.36
CA PRO A 126 15.21 -4.19 -14.56
C PRO A 126 14.80 -5.20 -13.47
N ALA A 127 14.93 -6.50 -13.76
CA ALA A 127 14.61 -7.59 -12.84
C ALA A 127 15.56 -7.67 -11.63
N GLN A 128 16.74 -7.04 -11.68
CA GLN A 128 17.70 -7.02 -10.56
C GLN A 128 17.39 -5.91 -9.55
N VAL A 129 16.70 -4.86 -9.98
CA VAL A 129 16.37 -3.72 -9.11
C VAL A 129 15.22 -4.11 -8.19
N ALA A 130 15.46 -4.12 -6.88
CA ALA A 130 14.49 -4.49 -5.85
C ALA A 130 13.85 -3.26 -5.19
N GLY A 131 14.54 -2.13 -5.17
CA GLY A 131 14.05 -0.87 -4.61
C GLY A 131 14.96 0.27 -5.05
N VAL A 132 14.40 1.47 -5.18
CA VAL A 132 15.15 2.68 -5.55
C VAL A 132 14.65 3.85 -4.74
N ALA A 133 15.57 4.71 -4.35
CA ALA A 133 15.29 5.99 -3.72
C ALA A 133 16.16 7.06 -4.41
N TYR A 134 15.63 8.27 -4.57
CA TYR A 134 16.38 9.39 -5.12
C TYR A 134 16.48 10.49 -4.08
N ALA A 135 17.71 10.92 -3.79
CA ALA A 135 17.97 11.92 -2.75
C ALA A 135 19.30 12.64 -3.00
N GLY A 136 19.35 13.94 -2.71
CA GLY A 136 20.56 14.76 -2.87
C GLY A 136 21.20 14.67 -4.25
N GLY A 137 20.39 14.54 -5.31
CA GLY A 137 20.90 14.42 -6.68
C GLY A 137 21.48 13.03 -7.03
N SER A 138 21.32 12.04 -6.15
CA SER A 138 21.89 10.69 -6.30
C SER A 138 20.81 9.62 -6.26
N ALA A 139 21.03 8.55 -7.02
CA ALA A 139 20.18 7.37 -7.01
C ALA A 139 20.75 6.30 -6.08
N PHE A 140 19.92 5.80 -5.18
CA PHE A 140 20.22 4.67 -4.30
C PHE A 140 19.38 3.50 -4.76
N PHE A 141 19.98 2.33 -4.94
CA PHE A 141 19.27 1.16 -5.46
C PHE A 141 19.67 -0.12 -4.73
N ALA A 142 18.65 -0.84 -4.27
CA ALA A 142 18.79 -2.20 -3.79
C ALA A 142 18.83 -3.15 -4.99
N VAL A 143 19.95 -3.84 -5.17
CA VAL A 143 20.15 -4.81 -6.24
C VAL A 143 20.13 -6.21 -5.69
N ARG A 144 19.36 -7.10 -6.31
CA ARG A 144 19.39 -8.52 -6.00
C ARG A 144 20.67 -9.15 -6.56
N GLY A 145 21.52 -9.65 -5.67
CA GLY A 145 22.69 -10.44 -6.03
C GLY A 145 22.33 -11.89 -6.39
N ASP A 146 23.29 -12.62 -6.96
CA ASP A 146 23.11 -14.00 -7.43
C ASP A 146 22.69 -14.99 -6.32
N THR A 147 23.01 -14.68 -5.07
CA THR A 147 22.65 -15.49 -3.90
C THR A 147 21.27 -15.15 -3.32
N GLY A 148 20.56 -14.19 -3.92
CA GLY A 148 19.26 -13.72 -3.48
C GLY A 148 19.29 -12.63 -2.40
N GLY A 149 20.47 -12.27 -1.88
CA GLY A 149 20.64 -11.12 -0.99
C GLY A 149 20.50 -9.79 -1.74
N LEU A 150 20.26 -8.71 -0.98
CA LEU A 150 20.24 -7.34 -1.52
C LEU A 150 21.57 -6.63 -1.22
N ASP A 151 22.08 -5.91 -2.20
CA ASP A 151 23.23 -5.00 -2.07
C ASP A 151 22.76 -3.58 -2.37
N LEU A 152 23.11 -2.61 -1.52
CA LEU A 152 22.81 -1.21 -1.76
C LEU A 152 23.91 -0.60 -2.60
N ARG A 153 23.52 -0.02 -3.73
CA ARG A 153 24.40 0.68 -4.66
C ARG A 153 23.98 2.12 -4.83
N VAL A 154 24.94 2.93 -5.27
CA VAL A 154 24.76 4.37 -5.46
C VAL A 154 25.26 4.75 -6.84
N GLU A 155 24.44 5.52 -7.55
CA GLU A 155 24.81 6.21 -8.79
C GLU A 155 24.70 7.70 -8.46
N SER A 156 25.84 8.35 -8.31
CA SER A 156 25.90 9.74 -7.86
C SER A 156 26.62 10.60 -8.90
N ASN A 157 26.13 11.83 -9.06
CA ASN A 157 26.88 12.87 -9.75
C ASN A 157 27.99 13.47 -8.86
N ALA A 158 28.01 13.16 -7.56
CA ALA A 158 29.05 13.58 -6.62
C ALA A 158 30.21 12.57 -6.64
N ALA A 159 31.42 13.05 -6.89
CA ALA A 159 32.60 12.25 -7.23
C ALA A 159 33.15 11.33 -6.11
N ASP A 160 32.57 11.35 -4.91
CA ASP A 160 33.20 10.80 -3.71
C ASP A 160 32.47 9.58 -3.09
N TRP A 161 31.35 9.14 -3.68
CA TRP A 161 30.58 8.02 -3.15
C TRP A 161 31.05 6.68 -3.73
N PRO A 162 31.17 5.62 -2.92
CA PRO A 162 31.43 4.29 -3.45
C PRO A 162 30.21 3.77 -4.22
N ASP A 163 30.45 3.07 -5.34
CA ASP A 163 29.39 2.44 -6.15
C ASP A 163 28.52 1.43 -5.37
N SER A 164 29.04 0.92 -4.24
CA SER A 164 28.32 0.00 -3.33
C SER A 164 28.54 0.37 -1.87
N LEU A 165 27.46 0.40 -1.11
CA LEU A 165 27.40 0.56 0.34
C LEU A 165 27.27 -0.79 1.07
N GLY A 166 27.24 -1.90 0.31
CA GLY A 166 27.26 -3.26 0.81
C GLY A 166 25.86 -3.87 1.05
N PRO A 167 25.81 -5.04 1.71
CA PRO A 167 24.58 -5.81 1.83
C PRO A 167 23.56 -5.12 2.74
N ILE A 168 22.29 -5.23 2.36
CA ILE A 168 21.15 -4.70 3.11
C ILE A 168 20.05 -5.77 3.24
N GLN A 169 19.19 -5.57 4.23
CA GLN A 169 18.00 -6.40 4.44
C GLN A 169 16.79 -5.80 3.71
N GLN A 170 16.67 -4.47 3.67
CA GLN A 170 15.54 -3.76 3.07
C GLN A 170 15.87 -2.29 2.79
N GLY A 171 15.08 -1.63 1.93
CA GLY A 171 15.26 -0.25 1.49
C GLY A 171 15.77 -0.19 0.05
N PRO A 172 16.29 0.97 -0.41
CA PRO A 172 16.38 2.24 0.32
C PRO A 172 15.04 2.97 0.44
N TRP A 173 14.95 3.93 1.37
CA TRP A 173 13.84 4.86 1.58
C TRP A 173 14.38 6.28 1.64
N ALA A 174 13.80 7.23 0.89
CA ALA A 174 14.20 8.63 0.92
C ALA A 174 13.22 9.49 1.72
N SER A 175 13.70 10.57 2.31
CA SER A 175 12.80 11.63 2.79
C SER A 175 12.24 12.44 1.63
N ALA A 176 11.04 13.00 1.80
CA ALA A 176 10.38 13.80 0.77
C ALA A 176 11.18 15.05 0.33
N ASP A 177 11.95 15.64 1.25
CA ASP A 177 12.87 16.75 0.97
C ASP A 177 14.20 16.30 0.34
N GLN A 178 14.35 15.00 0.06
CA GLN A 178 15.54 14.39 -0.56
C GLN A 178 16.83 14.56 0.24
N ARG A 179 16.73 14.92 1.53
CA ARG A 179 17.89 15.11 2.41
C ARG A 179 18.40 13.81 2.99
N TYR A 180 17.52 12.86 3.27
CA TYR A 180 17.89 11.62 3.95
C TYR A 180 17.59 10.42 3.09
N VAL A 181 18.47 9.43 3.16
CA VAL A 181 18.18 8.07 2.69
C VAL A 181 18.47 7.11 3.82
N ALA A 182 17.56 6.16 4.05
CA ALA A 182 17.69 5.12 5.04
C ALA A 182 17.52 3.73 4.43
N TRP A 183 18.08 2.71 5.10
CA TRP A 183 17.90 1.30 4.77
C TRP A 183 18.11 0.45 6.02
N LEU A 184 17.64 -0.80 5.99
CA LEU A 184 17.83 -1.76 7.07
C LEU A 184 19.07 -2.61 6.80
N ARG A 185 19.99 -2.68 7.75
CA ARG A 185 21.18 -3.54 7.71
C ARG A 185 21.54 -4.04 9.09
N ASP A 186 21.72 -5.34 9.23
CA ASP A 186 22.23 -6.00 10.46
C ASP A 186 21.49 -5.57 11.75
N GLY A 187 20.16 -5.38 11.68
CA GLY A 187 19.36 -4.93 12.84
C GLY A 187 19.55 -3.46 13.21
N GLN A 188 20.06 -2.66 12.27
CA GLN A 188 20.15 -1.21 12.35
C GLN A 188 19.41 -0.57 11.18
N ILE A 189 18.72 0.53 11.47
CA ILE A 189 18.38 1.46 10.40
C ILE A 189 19.64 2.31 10.20
N ALA A 190 20.28 2.13 9.04
CA ALA A 190 21.39 2.95 8.59
C ALA A 190 20.87 4.01 7.61
N GLY A 191 21.64 5.07 7.40
CA GLY A 191 21.27 6.14 6.48
C GLY A 191 22.43 7.08 6.17
N ILE A 192 22.19 8.03 5.26
CA ILE A 192 23.07 9.18 5.05
C ILE A 192 22.24 10.47 5.01
N ASP A 193 22.79 11.55 5.56
CA ASP A 193 22.40 12.92 5.20
C ASP A 193 23.10 13.33 3.90
N THR A 194 22.35 13.48 2.82
CA THR A 194 22.88 13.75 1.47
C THR A 194 23.44 15.17 1.31
N GLU A 195 23.12 16.09 2.23
CA GLU A 195 23.68 17.44 2.24
C GLU A 195 25.10 17.45 2.82
N THR A 196 25.34 16.69 3.90
CA THR A 196 26.63 16.68 4.61
C THR A 196 27.52 15.48 4.25
N GLY A 197 26.92 14.39 3.76
CA GLY A 197 27.57 13.10 3.57
C GLY A 197 27.73 12.29 4.86
N ASP A 198 27.13 12.72 5.98
CA ASP A 198 27.29 12.06 7.26
C ASP A 198 26.51 10.73 7.31
N GLU A 199 27.18 9.65 7.72
CA GLU A 199 26.53 8.37 7.99
C GLU A 199 25.69 8.44 9.29
N LEU A 200 24.51 7.86 9.23
CA LEU A 200 23.51 7.84 10.28
C LEU A 200 23.20 6.38 10.62
N ALA A 201 23.04 6.04 11.89
CA ALA A 201 22.60 4.71 12.27
C ALA A 201 21.90 4.69 13.62
N VAL A 202 20.90 3.82 13.75
CA VAL A 202 20.27 3.49 15.03
C VAL A 202 20.01 2.00 15.13
N SER A 203 20.24 1.43 16.31
CA SER A 203 19.89 0.03 16.55
C SER A 203 18.39 -0.12 16.74
N VAL A 204 17.80 -1.06 16.01
CA VAL A 204 16.40 -1.50 16.18
C VAL A 204 16.30 -2.93 16.72
N GLY A 205 17.44 -3.56 17.00
CA GLY A 205 17.52 -4.94 17.47
C GLY A 205 17.39 -5.95 16.34
N ALA A 206 17.28 -7.23 16.69
CA ALA A 206 17.12 -8.30 15.72
C ALA A 206 15.71 -8.27 15.12
N VAL A 207 15.59 -7.59 13.97
CA VAL A 207 14.37 -7.52 13.17
C VAL A 207 14.62 -8.17 11.81
N ASP A 208 13.65 -8.95 11.33
CA ASP A 208 13.74 -9.59 10.02
C ASP A 208 13.34 -8.63 8.89
N LEU A 209 12.29 -7.84 9.12
CA LEU A 209 11.70 -6.90 8.16
C LEU A 209 11.12 -5.70 8.92
N LEU A 210 11.28 -4.52 8.33
CA LEU A 210 10.64 -3.30 8.78
C LEU A 210 9.64 -2.83 7.73
N ARG A 211 8.43 -2.53 8.16
CA ARG A 211 7.55 -1.69 7.34
C ARG A 211 7.89 -0.25 7.65
N VAL A 212 8.52 0.43 6.71
CA VAL A 212 8.65 1.90 6.77
C VAL A 212 7.29 2.51 6.42
N VAL A 213 6.85 3.42 7.28
CA VAL A 213 5.57 4.12 7.19
C VAL A 213 5.73 5.46 6.48
N GLY A 214 6.91 6.05 6.55
CA GLY A 214 7.28 7.27 5.83
C GLY A 214 8.21 8.16 6.63
N PHE A 215 8.70 9.22 5.98
CA PHE A 215 9.41 10.31 6.62
C PHE A 215 8.47 11.49 6.88
N ALA A 216 8.64 12.16 8.01
CA ALA A 216 8.12 13.49 8.25
C ALA A 216 9.27 14.39 8.73
N GLY A 217 9.76 15.25 7.83
CA GLY A 217 11.01 15.98 8.03
C GLY A 217 12.19 15.04 8.30
N ASP A 218 12.85 15.23 9.44
CA ASP A 218 14.01 14.46 9.90
C ASP A 218 13.63 13.21 10.72
N THR A 219 12.37 12.79 10.70
CA THR A 219 11.90 11.67 11.51
C THR A 219 11.35 10.56 10.62
N LEU A 220 11.96 9.38 10.73
CA LEU A 220 11.52 8.15 10.08
C LEU A 220 10.53 7.41 10.97
N TYR A 221 9.36 7.08 10.41
CA TYR A 221 8.34 6.26 11.06
C TYR A 221 8.36 4.85 10.49
N PHE A 222 8.32 3.85 11.36
CA PHE A 222 8.41 2.45 10.97
C PHE A 222 7.77 1.51 11.99
N ALA A 223 7.40 0.31 11.56
CA ALA A 223 6.91 -0.77 12.40
C ALA A 223 7.62 -2.09 12.01
N GLU A 224 7.67 -3.04 12.94
CA GLU A 224 8.09 -4.41 12.61
C GLU A 224 6.95 -5.13 11.86
N ASP A 225 7.29 -5.99 10.90
CA ASP A 225 6.30 -6.54 9.94
C ASP A 225 5.51 -7.76 10.49
N ARG A 226 5.92 -8.36 11.62
CA ARG A 226 5.45 -9.70 12.02
C ARG A 226 4.52 -9.77 13.24
N SER A 227 4.17 -8.65 13.85
CA SER A 227 3.13 -8.59 14.88
C SER A 227 2.28 -7.32 14.76
N ARG A 228 1.28 -7.17 15.63
CA ARG A 228 0.65 -5.86 15.90
C ARG A 228 1.66 -4.97 16.61
N ASP A 229 2.72 -4.65 15.88
CA ASP A 229 3.91 -4.01 16.41
C ASP A 229 3.65 -2.54 16.54
N VAL A 230 4.08 -1.97 17.65
CA VAL A 230 3.93 -0.55 17.97
C VAL A 230 4.61 0.28 16.90
N LEU A 231 3.92 1.28 16.35
CA LEU A 231 4.53 2.26 15.48
C LEU A 231 5.69 2.92 16.21
N ARG A 232 6.87 2.94 15.60
CA ARG A 232 8.08 3.55 16.15
C ARG A 232 8.47 4.75 15.31
N ARG A 233 9.25 5.63 15.93
CA ARG A 233 9.92 6.74 15.28
C ARG A 233 11.39 6.78 15.61
N TRP A 234 12.17 7.26 14.65
CA TRP A 234 13.57 7.61 14.83
C TRP A 234 13.78 9.00 14.22
N THR A 235 14.14 9.96 15.07
CA THR A 235 14.59 11.28 14.64
C THR A 235 16.07 11.20 14.34
N ILE A 236 16.47 11.61 13.13
CA ILE A 236 17.86 11.60 12.68
C ILE A 236 18.77 12.29 13.72
N GLY A 237 19.91 11.67 14.00
CA GLY A 237 20.86 12.12 15.03
C GLY A 237 20.53 11.66 16.46
N SER A 238 19.36 11.07 16.71
CA SER A 238 19.07 10.43 17.99
C SER A 238 19.73 9.06 18.12
N GLU A 239 20.26 8.75 19.32
CA GLU A 239 20.92 7.47 19.62
C GLU A 239 19.95 6.28 19.79
N SER A 240 18.64 6.54 19.79
CA SER A 240 17.62 5.52 20.04
C SER A 240 16.31 5.82 19.32
N THR A 241 15.47 4.79 19.20
CA THR A 241 14.11 4.89 18.65
C THR A 241 13.08 4.88 19.77
N GLY A 242 11.92 5.50 19.54
CA GLY A 242 10.83 5.59 20.51
C GLY A 242 9.51 5.09 19.94
N PRO A 243 8.60 4.54 20.78
CA PRO A 243 7.24 4.24 20.35
C PRO A 243 6.46 5.53 20.07
N VAL A 244 5.49 5.44 19.16
CA VAL A 244 4.44 6.44 18.97
C VAL A 244 3.21 5.94 19.73
N GLY A 245 2.81 6.68 20.76
CA GLY A 245 1.81 6.21 21.72
C GLY A 245 0.44 5.94 21.09
N GLY A 246 -0.20 4.83 21.48
CA GLY A 246 -1.56 4.50 21.06
C GLY A 246 -1.70 3.98 19.63
N LEU A 247 -0.59 3.79 18.91
CA LEU A 247 -0.58 3.35 17.51
C LEU A 247 0.13 2.00 17.39
N GLU A 248 -0.58 1.05 16.79
CA GLU A 248 -0.03 -0.26 16.50
C GLU A 248 0.44 -0.25 15.04
N GLN A 249 -0.46 -0.39 14.08
CA GLN A 249 -0.08 -0.74 12.72
C GLN A 249 -0.18 0.44 11.74
N GLY A 250 0.58 1.51 12.00
CA GLY A 250 0.70 2.64 11.06
C GLY A 250 1.06 2.16 9.65
N THR A 251 0.31 2.62 8.64
CA THR A 251 0.54 2.33 7.22
C THR A 251 1.04 3.55 6.46
N ALA A 252 0.66 4.75 6.90
CA ALA A 252 1.18 6.01 6.36
C ALA A 252 1.19 7.10 7.44
N VAL A 253 2.09 8.07 7.31
CA VAL A 253 2.17 9.27 8.17
C VAL A 253 2.12 10.53 7.31
N SER A 254 1.46 11.59 7.78
CA SER A 254 1.44 12.86 7.05
C SER A 254 2.81 13.54 7.07
N PRO A 255 3.14 14.35 6.05
CA PRO A 255 4.43 15.04 5.96
C PRO A 255 4.76 15.96 7.16
N ASP A 256 3.73 16.49 7.84
CA ASP A 256 3.84 17.32 9.04
C ASP A 256 3.79 16.52 10.36
N ALA A 257 3.71 15.18 10.29
CA ALA A 257 3.55 14.27 11.42
C ALA A 257 2.34 14.54 12.32
N THR A 258 1.27 15.16 11.80
CA THR A 258 0.04 15.41 12.55
C THR A 258 -1.02 14.33 12.36
N LEU A 259 -0.96 13.56 11.27
CA LEU A 259 -1.92 12.51 10.95
C LEU A 259 -1.22 11.17 10.71
N VAL A 260 -1.93 10.10 11.02
CA VAL A 260 -1.49 8.72 10.76
C VAL A 260 -2.66 7.87 10.30
N ALA A 261 -2.44 7.08 9.25
CA ALA A 261 -3.31 5.98 8.90
C ALA A 261 -2.87 4.74 9.68
N ASP A 262 -3.75 4.21 10.54
CA ASP A 262 -3.50 3.07 11.41
C ASP A 262 -4.36 1.88 10.98
N MET A 263 -3.74 0.73 10.74
CA MET A 263 -4.45 -0.50 10.40
C MET A 263 -5.00 -1.16 11.66
N VAL A 264 -6.26 -0.89 11.97
CA VAL A 264 -6.88 -1.31 13.24
C VAL A 264 -7.47 -2.72 13.21
N LYS A 265 -7.68 -3.27 12.02
CA LYS A 265 -8.24 -4.61 11.87
C LYS A 265 -7.75 -5.26 10.58
N VAL A 266 -7.43 -6.55 10.69
CA VAL A 266 -7.12 -7.41 9.55
C VAL A 266 -8.01 -8.65 9.64
N THR A 267 -8.66 -9.01 8.54
CA THR A 267 -9.51 -10.18 8.40
C THR A 267 -9.20 -10.92 7.11
N ASP A 268 -9.74 -12.14 6.97
CA ASP A 268 -9.67 -12.90 5.71
C ASP A 268 -10.33 -12.18 4.51
N TYR A 269 -11.08 -11.10 4.74
CA TYR A 269 -11.81 -10.35 3.71
C TYR A 269 -11.30 -8.93 3.50
N GLY A 270 -10.23 -8.53 4.19
CA GLY A 270 -9.63 -7.21 4.07
C GLY A 270 -9.22 -6.58 5.39
N THR A 271 -8.75 -5.35 5.29
CA THR A 271 -8.24 -4.52 6.37
C THR A 271 -9.16 -3.32 6.63
N CYS A 272 -9.20 -2.86 7.87
CA CYS A 272 -9.80 -1.58 8.22
C CYS A 272 -8.69 -0.61 8.59
N THR A 273 -8.82 0.63 8.10
CA THR A 273 -7.92 1.73 8.38
C THR A 273 -8.66 2.78 9.21
N GLU A 274 -8.02 3.23 10.28
CA GLU A 274 -8.46 4.38 11.06
C GLU A 274 -7.49 5.53 10.85
N MET A 275 -8.00 6.70 10.53
CA MET A 275 -7.22 7.92 10.48
C MET A 275 -7.25 8.58 11.86
N ARG A 276 -6.07 8.91 12.40
CA ARG A 276 -5.94 9.51 13.73
C ARG A 276 -5.13 10.80 13.69
N ASP A 277 -5.48 11.72 14.58
CA ASP A 277 -4.63 12.86 14.91
C ASP A 277 -3.52 12.40 15.88
N MET A 278 -2.26 12.55 15.47
CA MET A 278 -1.11 12.12 16.26
C MET A 278 -0.81 13.03 17.46
N THR A 279 -1.36 14.24 17.47
CA THR A 279 -1.15 15.21 18.54
C THR A 279 -2.11 14.95 19.70
N THR A 280 -3.38 14.68 19.39
CA THR A 280 -4.42 14.43 20.40
C THR A 280 -4.64 12.95 20.68
N GLY A 281 -4.31 12.08 19.72
CA GLY A 281 -4.64 10.65 19.73
C GLY A 281 -6.08 10.36 19.31
N ASP A 282 -6.82 11.38 18.86
CA ASP A 282 -8.23 11.22 18.51
C ASP A 282 -8.41 10.48 17.18
N SER A 283 -9.42 9.64 17.13
CA SER A 283 -9.97 9.09 15.89
C SER A 283 -10.63 10.20 15.08
N LEU A 284 -10.25 10.35 13.82
CA LEU A 284 -10.92 11.27 12.89
C LEU A 284 -12.01 10.54 12.11
N TRP A 285 -11.67 9.40 11.51
CA TRP A 285 -12.59 8.53 10.78
C TRP A 285 -12.01 7.13 10.63
N GLU A 286 -12.87 6.15 10.35
CA GLU A 286 -12.50 4.74 10.11
C GLU A 286 -13.21 4.25 8.84
N THR A 287 -12.52 3.42 8.05
CA THR A 287 -13.10 2.70 6.92
C THR A 287 -12.62 1.25 6.85
N CYS A 288 -13.50 0.36 6.41
CA CYS A 288 -13.15 -1.02 6.04
C CYS A 288 -13.31 -1.27 4.54
N ASP A 289 -13.67 -0.24 3.78
CA ASP A 289 -13.82 -0.33 2.33
C ASP A 289 -12.45 -0.24 1.66
N TYR A 290 -11.54 0.55 2.24
CA TYR A 290 -10.25 0.90 1.65
C TYR A 290 -9.09 0.70 2.63
N ARG A 291 -7.91 0.38 2.08
CA ARG A 291 -6.64 0.54 2.79
C ARG A 291 -6.01 1.87 2.42
N VAL A 292 -5.55 2.64 3.39
CA VAL A 292 -4.79 3.87 3.13
C VAL A 292 -3.31 3.52 2.94
N LEU A 293 -2.75 3.98 1.83
CA LEU A 293 -1.41 3.64 1.38
C LEU A 293 -0.41 4.79 1.52
N GLY A 294 -0.87 6.04 1.46
CA GLY A 294 0.02 7.19 1.54
C GLY A 294 -0.70 8.54 1.63
N PHE A 295 0.07 9.59 1.87
CA PHE A 295 -0.38 10.98 1.93
C PHE A 295 0.15 11.79 0.76
N SER A 296 -0.68 12.71 0.25
CA SER A 296 -0.22 13.81 -0.60
C SER A 296 0.89 14.64 0.06
N PRO A 297 1.76 15.33 -0.71
CA PRO A 297 2.94 16.03 -0.19
C PRO A 297 2.66 17.12 0.87
N GLY A 298 1.48 17.73 0.85
CA GLY A 298 0.97 18.68 1.83
C GLY A 298 0.03 18.06 2.88
N GLY A 299 -0.36 16.80 2.69
CA GLY A 299 -1.15 16.03 3.65
C GLY A 299 -2.65 16.32 3.66
N THR A 300 -3.19 17.07 2.68
CA THR A 300 -4.64 17.32 2.56
C THR A 300 -5.37 16.05 2.15
N TYR A 301 -4.77 15.27 1.26
CA TYR A 301 -5.34 14.02 0.76
C TYR A 301 -4.55 12.80 1.20
N VAL A 302 -5.26 11.68 1.29
CA VAL A 302 -4.67 10.34 1.30
C VAL A 302 -5.11 9.57 0.08
N TRP A 303 -4.26 8.68 -0.41
CA TRP A 303 -4.66 7.69 -1.40
C TRP A 303 -4.77 6.31 -0.77
N GLY A 304 -5.63 5.51 -1.35
CA GLY A 304 -5.88 4.15 -0.91
C GLY A 304 -6.29 3.25 -2.06
N ALA A 305 -6.30 1.97 -1.75
CA ALA A 305 -6.73 0.92 -2.66
C ALA A 305 -7.77 0.04 -1.97
N ASP A 306 -8.12 -1.08 -2.58
CA ASP A 306 -9.02 -2.05 -1.95
C ASP A 306 -8.54 -2.48 -0.56
N SER A 307 -9.48 -2.86 0.30
CA SER A 307 -9.13 -3.36 1.63
C SER A 307 -8.38 -4.70 1.60
N TYR A 308 -8.23 -5.38 0.45
CA TYR A 308 -7.67 -6.72 0.36
C TYR A 308 -6.47 -6.82 -0.60
N GLY A 309 -5.27 -6.60 -0.07
CA GLY A 309 -4.04 -6.39 -0.84
C GLY A 309 -3.15 -7.58 -1.13
N ASP A 310 -3.69 -8.80 -1.23
CA ASP A 310 -2.88 -9.98 -1.57
C ASP A 310 -2.87 -10.32 -3.07
N GLY A 311 -3.55 -9.49 -3.88
CA GLY A 311 -3.72 -9.69 -5.31
C GLY A 311 -2.53 -9.24 -6.15
N PHE A 312 -2.60 -9.52 -7.45
CA PHE A 312 -1.60 -9.06 -8.44
C PHE A 312 -1.53 -7.54 -8.59
N ALA A 313 -2.66 -6.87 -8.42
CA ALA A 313 -2.83 -5.44 -8.63
C ALA A 313 -4.09 -4.95 -7.93
N GLU A 314 -4.20 -3.65 -7.73
CA GLU A 314 -5.37 -3.08 -7.10
C GLU A 314 -6.60 -3.14 -8.01
N SER A 315 -7.74 -3.26 -7.37
CA SER A 315 -9.03 -3.32 -8.04
C SER A 315 -9.66 -1.96 -8.33
N TYR A 316 -9.20 -0.94 -7.64
CA TYR A 316 -9.52 0.48 -7.82
C TYR A 316 -8.56 1.29 -6.95
N ASN A 317 -8.49 2.60 -7.22
CA ASN A 317 -7.84 3.57 -6.34
C ASN A 317 -8.87 4.57 -5.81
N VAL A 318 -8.64 5.09 -4.62
CA VAL A 318 -9.42 6.18 -4.03
C VAL A 318 -8.49 7.26 -3.53
N VAL A 319 -8.98 8.50 -3.59
CA VAL A 319 -8.39 9.66 -2.92
C VAL A 319 -9.43 10.22 -1.98
N LEU A 320 -9.06 10.38 -0.72
CA LEU A 320 -9.93 10.86 0.35
C LEU A 320 -9.33 12.14 0.95
N ASP A 321 -10.18 13.05 1.42
CA ASP A 321 -9.72 14.09 2.35
C ASP A 321 -9.17 13.42 3.61
N ALA A 322 -7.93 13.75 3.97
CA ALA A 322 -7.22 13.11 5.05
C ALA A 322 -7.89 13.33 6.41
N ARG A 323 -8.60 14.45 6.63
CA ARG A 323 -9.18 14.78 7.93
C ARG A 323 -10.63 14.35 8.07
N THR A 324 -11.40 14.34 7.00
CA THR A 324 -12.83 14.03 7.04
C THR A 324 -13.16 12.63 6.51
N GLY A 325 -12.27 12.04 5.71
CA GLY A 325 -12.51 10.76 5.03
C GLY A 325 -13.49 10.89 3.85
N GLU A 326 -13.87 12.12 3.47
CA GLU A 326 -14.73 12.38 2.33
C GLU A 326 -14.04 11.99 1.01
N LEU A 327 -14.77 11.30 0.13
CA LEU A 327 -14.25 10.90 -1.17
C LEU A 327 -14.01 12.13 -2.05
N ALA A 328 -12.76 12.32 -2.48
CA ALA A 328 -12.40 13.31 -3.49
C ALA A 328 -12.45 12.70 -4.90
N MET A 329 -11.82 11.52 -5.07
CA MET A 329 -11.77 10.82 -6.34
C MET A 329 -11.83 9.30 -6.14
N ARG A 330 -12.50 8.60 -7.05
CA ARG A 330 -12.44 7.14 -7.18
C ARG A 330 -12.11 6.76 -8.62
N ILE A 331 -11.18 5.84 -8.79
CA ILE A 331 -10.75 5.36 -10.10
C ILE A 331 -11.05 3.86 -10.18
N ASP A 332 -12.07 3.52 -10.96
CA ASP A 332 -12.55 2.15 -11.11
C ASP A 332 -11.94 1.46 -12.32
N ARG A 333 -11.76 0.14 -12.23
CA ARG A 333 -11.47 -0.69 -13.40
C ARG A 333 -12.67 -0.72 -14.35
N PRO A 334 -12.43 -0.76 -15.67
CA PRO A 334 -13.47 -1.07 -16.63
C PRO A 334 -14.14 -2.41 -16.29
N ARG A 335 -15.48 -2.49 -16.38
CA ARG A 335 -16.24 -3.69 -15.99
C ARG A 335 -16.05 -4.89 -16.92
N ARG A 336 -15.50 -4.70 -18.12
CA ARG A 336 -15.33 -5.77 -19.11
C ARG A 336 -13.97 -6.43 -18.94
N ALA A 337 -13.96 -7.75 -18.78
CA ALA A 337 -12.74 -8.52 -18.54
C ALA A 337 -11.66 -8.32 -19.62
N SER A 338 -12.06 -8.17 -20.89
CA SER A 338 -11.15 -7.90 -22.02
C SER A 338 -10.56 -6.48 -22.03
N GLU A 339 -11.06 -5.60 -21.18
CA GLU A 339 -10.68 -4.19 -21.05
C GLU A 339 -10.09 -3.90 -19.66
N THR A 340 -9.73 -4.95 -18.89
CA THR A 340 -9.26 -4.79 -17.51
C THR A 340 -7.92 -4.07 -17.51
N THR A 341 -7.93 -2.85 -17.00
CA THR A 341 -6.74 -2.11 -16.57
C THR A 341 -6.42 -2.52 -15.13
N PHE A 342 -5.17 -2.81 -14.85
CA PHE A 342 -4.64 -3.11 -13.53
C PHE A 342 -3.88 -1.89 -13.02
N PHE A 343 -4.09 -1.54 -11.75
CA PHE A 343 -3.34 -0.50 -11.08
C PHE A 343 -2.20 -1.18 -10.32
N MET A 344 -0.98 -1.04 -10.84
CA MET A 344 0.20 -1.72 -10.32
C MET A 344 0.86 -0.94 -9.19
N ASP A 345 0.78 0.39 -9.25
CA ASP A 345 1.39 1.29 -8.28
C ASP A 345 0.75 2.68 -8.34
N SER A 346 0.96 3.49 -7.30
CA SER A 346 0.44 4.85 -7.20
C SER A 346 1.32 5.73 -6.30
N ALA A 347 1.46 7.01 -6.68
CA ALA A 347 2.17 8.00 -5.89
C ALA A 347 1.65 9.40 -6.20
N PHE A 348 1.59 10.29 -5.23
CA PHE A 348 1.32 11.71 -5.51
C PHE A 348 2.53 12.39 -6.13
N GLU A 349 2.28 13.22 -7.14
CA GLU A 349 3.28 14.14 -7.72
C GLU A 349 3.16 15.54 -7.10
N THR A 350 1.94 16.02 -6.95
CA THR A 350 1.62 17.27 -6.25
C THR A 350 0.52 16.99 -5.24
N GLU A 351 -0.01 18.05 -4.61
CA GLU A 351 -1.12 17.90 -3.67
C GLU A 351 -2.38 17.29 -4.30
N ASP A 352 -2.67 17.67 -5.54
CA ASP A 352 -3.90 17.39 -6.27
C ASP A 352 -3.66 16.50 -7.50
N THR A 353 -2.46 15.95 -7.65
CA THR A 353 -2.08 15.14 -8.83
C THR A 353 -1.58 13.77 -8.42
N LEU A 354 -2.33 12.73 -8.76
CA LEU A 354 -1.99 11.34 -8.51
C LEU A 354 -1.39 10.70 -9.77
N LEU A 355 -0.23 10.06 -9.63
CA LEU A 355 0.35 9.19 -10.65
C LEU A 355 -0.11 7.75 -10.42
N LEU A 356 -0.41 7.05 -11.50
CA LEU A 356 -0.81 5.65 -11.51
C LEU A 356 0.00 4.87 -12.52
N LEU A 357 0.65 3.80 -12.07
CA LEU A 357 1.22 2.81 -12.98
C LEU A 357 0.10 1.87 -13.44
N LEU A 358 -0.26 1.97 -14.71
CA LEU A 358 -1.33 1.21 -15.33
C LEU A 358 -0.75 0.08 -16.18
N LEU A 359 -1.37 -1.10 -16.09
CA LEU A 359 -1.10 -2.25 -16.95
C LEU A 359 -2.41 -2.72 -17.60
N ARG A 360 -2.44 -2.83 -18.93
CA ARG A 360 -3.58 -3.39 -19.68
C ARG A 360 -3.08 -4.35 -20.75
N GLY A 361 -3.44 -5.63 -20.63
CA GLY A 361 -2.84 -6.66 -21.47
C GLY A 361 -1.32 -6.67 -21.29
N GLN A 362 -0.58 -6.51 -22.39
CA GLN A 362 0.89 -6.41 -22.39
C GLN A 362 1.36 -4.96 -22.56
N GLN A 363 0.56 -3.97 -22.17
CA GLN A 363 0.89 -2.56 -22.33
C GLN A 363 0.88 -1.88 -20.98
N ALA A 364 1.90 -1.08 -20.70
CA ALA A 364 2.01 -0.30 -19.48
C ALA A 364 2.23 1.18 -19.78
N THR A 365 1.81 2.03 -18.85
CA THR A 365 2.06 3.49 -18.89
C THR A 365 1.90 4.07 -17.48
N ILE A 366 2.51 5.23 -17.23
CA ILE A 366 2.18 6.05 -16.07
C ILE A 366 1.13 7.08 -16.52
N ALA A 367 -0.03 7.05 -15.88
CA ALA A 367 -1.06 8.08 -16.03
C ALA A 367 -0.94 9.11 -14.91
N ARG A 368 -1.24 10.37 -15.23
CA ARG A 368 -1.38 11.48 -14.29
C ARG A 368 -2.86 11.82 -14.19
N CYS A 369 -3.42 11.87 -12.98
CA CYS A 369 -4.82 12.17 -12.75
C CYS A 369 -4.97 13.36 -11.80
N ASP A 370 -5.73 14.36 -12.23
CA ASP A 370 -6.15 15.48 -11.38
C ASP A 370 -7.25 14.99 -10.42
N VAL A 371 -7.01 15.11 -9.12
CA VAL A 371 -7.90 14.62 -8.06
C VAL A 371 -9.26 15.33 -8.07
N LEU A 372 -9.29 16.63 -8.40
CA LEU A 372 -10.49 17.45 -8.30
C LEU A 372 -11.31 17.42 -9.59
N ALA A 373 -10.64 17.44 -10.74
CA ALA A 373 -11.28 17.38 -12.05
C ALA A 373 -11.66 15.95 -12.45
N GLY A 374 -10.93 14.94 -11.94
CA GLY A 374 -11.06 13.55 -12.37
C GLY A 374 -10.64 13.33 -13.83
N GLU A 375 -9.80 14.21 -14.36
CA GLU A 375 -9.22 14.09 -15.70
C GLU A 375 -7.88 13.36 -15.58
N CYS A 376 -7.67 12.37 -16.44
CA CYS A 376 -6.40 11.64 -16.51
C CYS A 376 -5.74 11.81 -17.87
N THR A 377 -4.44 12.04 -17.86
CA THR A 377 -3.55 12.12 -19.02
C THR A 377 -2.46 11.05 -18.91
N ARG A 378 -1.78 10.81 -20.02
CA ARG A 378 -0.66 9.88 -20.11
C ARG A 378 0.65 10.65 -19.89
N ALA A 379 1.38 10.33 -18.82
CA ALA A 379 2.63 10.96 -18.46
C ALA A 379 3.87 10.24 -19.06
N THR A 380 3.74 8.98 -19.48
CA THR A 380 4.79 8.26 -20.22
C THR A 380 4.24 7.60 -21.49
N PRO A 381 5.01 7.40 -22.57
CA PRO A 381 4.54 6.61 -23.70
C PRO A 381 4.00 5.24 -23.28
N VAL A 382 3.07 4.69 -24.06
CA VAL A 382 2.63 3.31 -23.86
C VAL A 382 3.77 2.38 -24.26
N ALA A 383 4.24 1.57 -23.32
CA ALA A 383 5.32 0.61 -23.54
C ALA A 383 4.76 -0.81 -23.54
N ASP A 384 5.32 -1.67 -24.40
CA ASP A 384 5.03 -3.10 -24.38
C ASP A 384 5.79 -3.78 -23.24
N VAL A 385 5.10 -4.68 -22.52
CA VAL A 385 5.69 -5.53 -21.48
C VAL A 385 6.15 -6.83 -22.14
N PRO A 386 7.47 -7.11 -22.19
CA PRO A 386 7.97 -8.36 -22.69
C PRO A 386 7.66 -9.49 -21.69
N GLY A 387 7.09 -10.59 -22.18
CA GLY A 387 6.90 -11.80 -21.37
C GLY A 387 5.85 -11.67 -20.27
N ASP A 388 6.08 -12.29 -19.12
CA ASP A 388 5.16 -12.28 -17.98
C ASP A 388 5.51 -11.12 -17.04
N PRO A 389 4.62 -10.12 -16.82
CA PRO A 389 4.90 -8.97 -15.95
C PRO A 389 5.31 -9.37 -14.53
N LEU A 390 4.88 -10.55 -14.04
CA LEU A 390 5.27 -11.06 -12.72
C LEU A 390 6.70 -11.58 -12.66
N VAL A 391 7.26 -12.00 -13.80
CA VAL A 391 8.56 -12.65 -13.89
C VAL A 391 9.59 -11.69 -14.45
N ASP A 392 9.24 -11.02 -15.54
CA ASP A 392 10.12 -10.18 -16.33
C ASP A 392 10.10 -8.71 -15.84
N GLY A 393 9.09 -8.36 -15.03
CA GLY A 393 8.91 -7.03 -14.47
C GLY A 393 8.10 -6.10 -15.37
N LEU A 394 7.85 -4.90 -14.88
CA LEU A 394 7.20 -3.82 -15.62
C LEU A 394 8.24 -2.87 -16.21
N PRO A 395 7.98 -2.28 -17.39
CA PRO A 395 8.86 -1.28 -17.99
C PRO A 395 8.89 0.02 -17.19
N PHE A 396 7.93 0.22 -16.28
CA PHE A 396 7.91 1.38 -15.40
C PHE A 396 7.82 0.97 -13.93
N ARG A 397 8.40 1.78 -13.03
CA ARG A 397 8.14 1.73 -11.58
C ARG A 397 8.12 3.14 -11.01
N LEU A 398 7.08 3.48 -10.26
CA LEU A 398 7.02 4.73 -9.51
C LEU A 398 7.93 4.61 -8.29
N LEU A 399 8.63 5.70 -7.95
CA LEU A 399 9.38 5.78 -6.70
C LEU A 399 8.56 6.61 -5.72
N SER A 400 7.80 5.94 -4.85
CA SER A 400 7.17 6.59 -3.72
C SER A 400 8.24 6.95 -2.68
N GLY A 401 8.19 8.20 -2.21
CA GLY A 401 9.01 8.72 -1.10
C GLY A 401 8.36 8.48 0.24
#